data_AF-A0A3N5KGG3-F1
#
_entry.id   AF-A0A3N5KGG3-F1
#
_cell.length_a   1.000
_cell.length_b   1.000
_cell.length_c   1.000
_cell.angle_alpha   90.00
_cell.angle_beta   90.00
_cell.angle_gamma   90.00
#
_symmetry.space_group_name_H-M   'P 1'
#
loop_
_entity.id
_entity.type
_entity.pdbx_description
1 polymer ?
#
loop_
_entity_poly.entity_id
_entity_poly.type
_entity_poly.pdbx_seq_one_letter_code
_entity_poly.pdbx_strand_id
1 'polypeptide(L)' 'MEGRRIAVTGIGVVSPCGTGKDAFWDGLLGPAPEGEHRIFDFEPERWFDNPKEARRTDRFAQ' A
#
# COMPACT_ATOMS: atom_id res chain seq x y z
N MET A 1 -14.34 -4.86 32.76
CA MET A 1 -14.78 -3.76 31.87
C MET A 1 -14.85 -4.30 30.47
N GLU A 2 -16.00 -4.19 29.81
CA GLU A 2 -16.11 -4.52 28.39
C GLU A 2 -15.46 -3.39 27.58
N GLY A 3 -14.60 -3.75 26.62
CA GLY A 3 -13.81 -2.78 25.86
C GLY A 3 -14.67 -1.94 24.92
N ARG A 4 -14.16 -0.77 24.51
CA ARG A 4 -14.82 0.05 23.47
C ARG A 4 -14.87 -0.73 22.16
N ARG A 5 -16.04 -0.75 21.51
CA ARG A 5 -16.19 -1.31 20.15
C ARG A 5 -15.59 -0.34 19.15
N ILE A 6 -14.67 -0.84 18.32
CA ILE A 6 -13.97 -0.07 17.28
C ILE A 6 -14.21 -0.77 15.94
N ALA A 7 -14.34 0.01 14.87
CA ALA A 7 -14.49 -0.46 13.51
C ALA A 7 -13.44 0.17 12.60
N VAL A 8 -13.04 -0.56 11.56
CA VAL A 8 -12.23 -0.04 10.44
C VAL A 8 -13.19 0.54 9.41
N THR A 9 -13.04 1.83 9.10
CA THR A 9 -13.94 2.56 8.17
C THR A 9 -13.30 2.84 6.81
N GLY A 10 -12.01 2.59 6.65
CA GLY A 10 -11.28 2.80 5.40
C GLY A 10 -9.97 2.02 5.37
N ILE A 11 -9.52 1.73 4.15
CA ILE A 11 -8.25 1.04 3.87
C ILE A 11 -7.61 1.65 2.61
N GLY A 12 -6.30 1.81 2.66
CA GLY A 12 -5.45 2.13 1.51
C GLY A 12 -4.28 1.16 1.51
N VAL A 13 -3.94 0.62 0.34
CA VAL A 13 -2.91 -0.41 0.20
C VAL A 13 -2.20 -0.27 -1.14
N VAL A 14 -0.87 -0.34 -1.11
CA VAL A 14 0.00 -0.45 -2.27
C VAL A 14 0.86 -1.69 -2.01
N SER A 15 0.68 -2.74 -2.81
CA SER A 15 1.37 -4.01 -2.57
C SER A 15 1.69 -4.76 -3.86
N PRO A 16 2.67 -5.68 -3.84
CA PRO A 16 2.97 -6.55 -4.99
C PRO A 16 1.84 -7.52 -5.36
N CYS A 17 0.93 -7.85 -4.45
CA CYS A 17 -0.23 -8.71 -4.77
C CYS A 17 -1.45 -7.90 -5.23
N GLY A 18 -1.38 -6.56 -5.26
CA GLY A 18 -2.46 -5.71 -5.76
C GLY A 18 -2.45 -4.34 -5.10
N THR A 19 -2.65 -3.28 -5.90
CA THR A 19 -2.79 -1.90 -5.41
C THR A 19 -4.26 -1.50 -5.35
N GLY A 20 -4.67 -0.92 -4.22
CA GLY A 20 -6.06 -0.64 -3.91
C GLY A 20 -6.79 -1.82 -3.28
N LYS A 21 -7.92 -1.53 -2.62
CA LYS A 21 -8.66 -2.48 -1.77
C LYS A 21 -9.07 -3.76 -2.52
N ASP A 22 -9.71 -3.61 -3.68
CA ASP A 22 -10.31 -4.75 -4.38
C ASP A 22 -9.22 -5.66 -4.98
N ALA A 23 -8.25 -5.08 -5.69
CA ALA A 23 -7.13 -5.84 -6.26
C ALA A 23 -6.27 -6.52 -5.20
N PHE A 24 -6.03 -5.85 -4.06
CA PHE A 24 -5.34 -6.47 -2.94
C PHE A 24 -6.09 -7.66 -2.36
N TRP A 25 -7.41 -7.55 -2.22
CA TRP A 25 -8.24 -8.63 -1.70
C TRP A 25 -8.25 -9.83 -2.64
N ASP A 26 -8.45 -9.60 -3.94
CA ASP A 26 -8.41 -10.66 -4.95
C ASP A 26 -7.04 -11.33 -4.99
N GLY A 27 -5.96 -10.55 -4.90
CA GLY A 27 -4.59 -11.06 -4.88
C GLY A 27 -4.24 -11.89 -3.63
N LEU A 28 -4.83 -11.57 -2.47
CA LEU A 28 -4.67 -12.39 -1.25
C LEU A 28 -5.39 -13.73 -1.33
N LEU A 29 -6.55 -13.77 -2.00
CA LEU A 29 -7.35 -14.98 -2.18
C LEU A 29 -6.86 -15.84 -3.36
N GLY A 30 -6.02 -15.26 -4.22
CA GLY A 30 -5.38 -15.94 -5.33
C GLY A 30 -4.08 -16.67 -4.95
N PRO A 31 -3.46 -17.36 -5.91
CA PRO A 31 -2.11 -17.90 -5.74
C PRO A 31 -1.10 -16.77 -5.57
N ALA A 32 -0.05 -17.01 -4.79
CA ALA A 32 1.03 -16.05 -4.64
C ALA A 32 1.69 -15.76 -6.02
N PRO A 33 1.96 -14.48 -6.34
CA PRO A 33 2.62 -14.14 -7.60
C PRO A 33 4.03 -14.74 -7.65
N GLU A 34 4.40 -15.30 -8.81
CA GLU A 34 5.73 -15.82 -9.05
C GLU A 34 6.71 -14.68 -9.36
N GLY A 35 7.94 -14.75 -8.83
CA GLY A 35 9.01 -13.80 -9.12
C GLY A 35 9.25 -12.74 -8.04
N GLU A 36 9.71 -11.55 -8.45
CA GLU A 36 10.07 -10.46 -7.54
C GLU A 36 8.81 -9.81 -6.96
N HIS A 37 8.71 -9.76 -5.63
CA HIS A 37 7.65 -9.03 -4.93
C HIS A 37 7.99 -7.53 -4.90
N ARG A 38 7.89 -6.88 -6.06
CA ARG A 38 8.17 -5.46 -6.24
C ARG A 38 6.97 -4.71 -6.77
N ILE A 39 6.80 -3.49 -6.27
CA ILE A 39 5.82 -2.54 -6.79
C ILE A 39 6.49 -1.77 -7.93
N PHE A 40 5.95 -1.93 -9.14
CA PHE A 40 6.38 -1.22 -10.34
C PHE A 40 5.59 0.08 -10.51
N ASP A 41 6.20 1.06 -11.18
CA ASP A 41 5.56 2.33 -11.58
C ASP A 41 4.92 3.14 -10.43
N PHE A 42 5.42 2.97 -9.20
CA PHE A 42 5.03 3.82 -8.07
C PHE A 42 5.70 5.19 -8.20
N GLU A 43 4.89 6.24 -8.30
CA GLU A 43 5.32 7.64 -8.39
C GLU A 43 5.13 8.35 -7.03
N PRO A 44 6.15 8.39 -6.16
CA PRO A 44 6.02 9.01 -4.84
C PRO A 44 5.78 10.52 -4.91
N GLU A 45 6.24 11.20 -5.97
CA GLU A 45 6.11 12.65 -6.14
C GLU A 45 4.65 13.15 -6.17
N ARG A 46 3.67 12.25 -6.37
CA ARG A 46 2.23 12.57 -6.32
C ARG A 46 1.69 12.77 -4.89
N TRP A 47 2.43 12.32 -3.87
CA TRP A 47 1.98 12.26 -2.47
C TRP A 47 2.78 13.16 -1.52
N PHE A 48 3.80 13.85 -2.03
CA PHE A 48 4.62 14.81 -1.28
C PHE A 48 4.45 16.23 -1.83
N ASP A 49 4.67 17.22 -0.98
CA ASP A 49 4.53 18.65 -1.35
C ASP A 49 5.53 19.07 -2.44
N ASN A 50 6.69 18.39 -2.50
CA ASN A 50 7.70 18.65 -3.51
C ASN A 50 8.58 17.41 -3.82
N PRO A 51 9.22 17.37 -5.01
CA PRO A 51 10.05 16.23 -5.41
C PRO A 51 11.30 15.99 -4.54
N LYS A 52 11.76 17.01 -3.80
CA LYS A 52 12.94 16.87 -2.93
C LYS A 52 12.61 16.08 -1.67
N GLU A 53 11.41 16.24 -1.14
CA GLU A 53 10.92 15.45 0.00
C GLU A 53 10.76 13.98 -0.38
N ALA A 54 10.06 13.67 -1.47
CA ALA A 54 9.89 12.30 -1.96
C ALA A 54 11.24 11.54 -2.10
N ARG A 55 12.29 12.21 -2.60
CA ARG A 55 13.63 11.61 -2.78
C ARG A 55 14.42 11.42 -1.48
N ARG A 56 14.08 12.16 -0.43
CA ARG A 56 14.74 12.10 0.89
C ARG A 56 14.03 11.19 1.88
N THR A 57 12.77 10.84 1.59
CA THR A 57 12.01 9.87 2.34
C THR A 57 12.44 8.46 1.94
N ASP A 58 12.66 7.60 2.93
CA ASP A 58 12.91 6.18 2.67
C ASP A 58 11.72 5.55 1.93
N ARG A 59 11.98 4.56 1.07
CA ARG A 59 10.95 3.89 0.28
C ARG A 59 9.82 3.28 1.13
N PHE A 60 10.05 2.86 2.38
CA PHE A 60 8.97 2.36 3.23
C PHE A 60 8.02 3.47 3.72
N ALA A 61 8.49 4.72 3.71
CA ALA A 61 7.77 5.90 4.19
C ALA A 61 7.37 6.86 3.06
N GLN A 62 7.75 6.58 1.81
CA GLN A 62 7.21 7.20 0.61
C GLN A 62 5.74 6.84 0.43
#